data_AF-A0A7F8QAH4-F1
#
_entry.id   AF-A0A7F8QAH4-F1
#
_cell.length_a   1.000
_cell.length_b   1.000
_cell.length_c   1.000
_cell.angle_alpha   90.00
_cell.angle_beta   90.00
_cell.angle_gamma   90.00
#
_symmetry.space_group_name_H-M   'P 1'
#
loop_
_entity.id
_entity.type
_entity.pdbx_description
1 polymer ?
#
loop_
_entity_poly.entity_id
_entity_poly.type
_entity_poly.pdbx_seq_one_letter_code
_entity_poly.pdbx_strand_id
1 'polypeptide(L)'
;MPQSQSGPSSLGGSYRTGRYVDKVSDLSLFGGLPANHVLVNQYLPGEGIMPHEDGPLYYPTVSTISLGSHTMLDLYEPRQPKDDDPAEQPRSPPRPATSLLLEPRSLLVLRGTAYTRLLHGIAAARVDALDATSLPPNAAACPSARPGASLVRGTRVSLTIRRVPRVLRTGLLLGK
;
A
#
# COMPACT_ATOMS: atom_id res chain seq x y z
N MET A 1 -25.76 -15.56 -50.37
CA MET A 1 -24.43 -15.27 -49.78
C MET A 1 -24.64 -14.34 -48.58
N PRO A 2 -24.64 -14.84 -47.34
CA PRO A 2 -24.64 -13.97 -46.16
C PRO A 2 -23.21 -13.50 -45.86
N GLN A 3 -23.05 -12.22 -45.54
CA GLN A 3 -21.80 -11.64 -45.07
C GLN A 3 -21.57 -12.03 -43.61
N SER A 4 -20.49 -12.76 -43.33
CA SER A 4 -20.03 -13.04 -41.96
C SER A 4 -19.27 -11.84 -41.42
N GLN A 5 -19.81 -11.19 -40.39
CA GLN A 5 -19.05 -10.29 -39.54
C GLN A 5 -18.21 -11.12 -38.56
N SER A 6 -16.89 -11.12 -38.72
CA SER A 6 -15.96 -11.59 -37.69
C SER A 6 -15.49 -10.38 -36.87
N GLY A 7 -16.10 -10.18 -35.70
CA GLY A 7 -15.55 -9.27 -34.70
C GLY A 7 -14.24 -9.84 -34.11
N PRO A 8 -13.32 -8.99 -33.61
CA PRO A 8 -12.10 -9.47 -33.01
C PRO A 8 -12.42 -10.19 -31.69
N SER A 9 -12.06 -11.47 -31.64
CA SER A 9 -12.10 -12.28 -30.43
C SER A 9 -11.16 -11.68 -29.38
N SER A 10 -11.72 -11.15 -28.30
CA SER A 10 -10.94 -10.73 -27.13
C SER A 10 -10.36 -11.97 -26.47
N LEU A 11 -9.09 -12.26 -26.75
CA LEU A 11 -8.31 -13.27 -26.04
C LEU A 11 -8.09 -12.76 -24.60
N GLY A 12 -8.97 -13.19 -23.70
CA GLY A 12 -8.83 -12.99 -22.26
C GLY A 12 -7.66 -13.83 -21.73
N GLY A 13 -6.46 -13.27 -21.82
CA GLY A 13 -5.31 -13.80 -21.10
C GLY A 13 -5.49 -13.57 -19.60
N SER A 14 -5.77 -14.64 -18.84
CA SER A 14 -5.70 -14.59 -17.38
C SER A 14 -4.23 -14.44 -16.99
N TYR A 15 -3.80 -13.19 -16.77
CA TYR A 15 -2.47 -12.88 -16.27
C TYR A 15 -2.28 -13.52 -14.88
N ARG A 16 -1.09 -14.06 -14.60
CA ARG A 16 -0.75 -14.72 -13.31
C ARG A 16 -1.06 -13.87 -12.07
N THR A 17 -1.16 -12.56 -12.22
CA THR A 17 -1.61 -11.60 -11.20
C THR A 17 -3.03 -11.88 -10.70
N GLY A 18 -3.94 -12.33 -11.57
CA GLY A 18 -5.33 -12.66 -11.21
C GLY A 18 -5.39 -13.67 -10.07
N ARG A 19 -4.59 -14.74 -10.14
CA ARG A 19 -4.55 -15.77 -9.09
C ARG A 19 -4.27 -15.23 -7.69
N TYR A 20 -3.37 -14.25 -7.54
CA TYR A 20 -3.05 -13.70 -6.22
C TYR A 20 -4.11 -12.71 -5.74
N VAL A 21 -4.74 -11.98 -6.67
CA VAL A 21 -5.89 -11.11 -6.37
C VAL A 21 -7.09 -11.95 -5.92
N ASP A 22 -7.33 -13.08 -6.58
CA ASP A 22 -8.38 -14.04 -6.21
C ASP A 22 -8.13 -14.57 -4.79
N LYS A 23 -6.92 -15.07 -4.50
CA LYS A 23 -6.55 -15.53 -3.15
C LYS A 23 -6.71 -14.46 -2.08
N VAL A 24 -6.37 -13.21 -2.38
CA VAL A 24 -6.58 -12.08 -1.45
C VAL A 24 -8.07 -11.77 -1.29
N SER A 25 -8.87 -11.94 -2.34
CA SER A 25 -10.32 -11.78 -2.30
C SER A 25 -10.98 -12.88 -1.45
N ASP A 26 -10.48 -14.12 -1.51
CA ASP A 26 -10.95 -15.25 -0.71
C ASP A 26 -10.76 -15.04 0.80
N LEU A 27 -9.80 -14.20 1.20
CA LEU A 27 -9.61 -13.78 2.60
C LEU A 27 -10.73 -12.85 3.12
N SER A 28 -11.68 -12.46 2.27
CA SER A 28 -12.85 -11.63 2.62
C SER A 28 -12.50 -10.28 3.25
N LEU A 29 -11.33 -9.73 2.91
CA LEU A 29 -10.80 -8.48 3.50
C LEU A 29 -11.64 -7.24 3.18
N PHE A 30 -12.42 -7.26 2.10
CA PHE A 30 -13.17 -6.09 1.60
C PHE A 30 -14.68 -6.20 1.84
N GLY A 31 -15.07 -6.64 3.04
CA GLY A 31 -16.48 -6.77 3.43
C GLY A 31 -17.19 -7.92 2.71
N GLY A 32 -16.49 -9.03 2.50
CA GLY A 32 -16.99 -10.20 1.77
C GLY A 32 -17.11 -10.02 0.25
N LEU A 33 -16.64 -8.89 -0.29
CA LEU A 33 -16.65 -8.61 -1.72
C LEU A 33 -15.24 -8.77 -2.30
N PRO A 34 -15.11 -9.15 -3.58
CA PRO A 34 -13.80 -9.31 -4.21
C PRO A 34 -13.12 -7.96 -4.43
N ALA A 35 -11.78 -7.99 -4.44
CA ALA A 35 -11.00 -6.87 -4.94
C ALA A 35 -11.31 -6.62 -6.42
N ASN A 36 -11.21 -5.36 -6.83
CA ASN A 36 -11.45 -4.96 -8.22
C ASN A 36 -10.44 -3.93 -8.74
N HIS A 37 -9.42 -3.62 -7.94
CA HIS A 37 -8.40 -2.65 -8.27
C HIS A 37 -7.04 -3.12 -7.77
N VAL A 38 -6.02 -3.02 -8.64
CA VAL A 38 -4.64 -3.36 -8.31
C VAL A 38 -3.74 -2.25 -8.83
N LEU A 39 -2.96 -1.65 -7.93
CA LEU A 39 -1.88 -0.75 -8.27
C LEU A 39 -0.55 -1.50 -8.16
N VAL A 40 0.30 -1.36 -9.18
CA VAL A 40 1.67 -1.90 -9.17
C VAL A 40 2.64 -0.76 -8.97
N ASN A 41 3.47 -0.85 -7.93
CA ASN A 41 4.56 0.10 -7.69
C ASN A 41 5.91 -0.61 -7.80
N GLN A 42 6.90 0.07 -8.37
CA GLN A 42 8.30 -0.36 -8.40
C GLN A 42 9.13 0.68 -7.65
N TYR A 43 10.10 0.20 -6.87
CA TYR A 43 11.07 1.02 -6.16
C TYR A 43 12.47 0.45 -6.40
N LEU A 44 13.36 1.27 -6.94
CA LEU A 44 14.80 1.00 -6.99
C LEU A 44 15.46 1.34 -5.65
N PRO A 45 16.65 0.80 -5.34
CA PRO A 45 17.39 1.18 -4.14
C PRO A 45 17.63 2.70 -4.08
N GLY A 46 17.19 3.33 -2.99
CA GLY A 46 17.23 4.78 -2.81
C GLY A 46 15.92 5.50 -3.11
N GLU A 47 14.95 4.84 -3.75
CA GLU A 47 13.62 5.42 -3.98
C GLU A 47 12.68 5.18 -2.79
N GLY A 48 11.62 5.97 -2.73
CA GLY A 48 10.63 5.94 -1.67
C GLY A 48 9.35 6.67 -2.07
N ILE A 49 8.42 6.78 -1.15
CA ILE A 49 7.19 7.55 -1.32
C ILE A 49 6.92 8.33 -0.03
N MET A 50 6.60 9.61 -0.18
CA MET A 50 6.31 10.48 0.96
C MET A 50 5.08 9.99 1.73
N PRO A 51 4.95 10.30 3.03
CA PRO A 51 3.79 9.92 3.82
C PRO A 51 2.48 10.41 3.17
N HIS A 52 1.55 9.49 2.94
CA HIS A 52 0.28 9.76 2.27
C HIS A 52 -0.84 8.84 2.78
N GLU A 53 -2.07 9.17 2.41
CA GLU A 53 -3.24 8.30 2.57
C GLU A 53 -3.62 7.68 1.22
N ASP A 54 -4.30 6.54 1.26
CA ASP A 54 -4.89 5.93 0.05
C ASP A 54 -6.10 6.70 -0.49
N GLY A 55 -6.72 7.54 0.34
CA GLY A 55 -7.89 8.35 0.00
C GLY A 55 -9.23 7.65 0.26
N PRO A 56 -10.33 8.43 0.27
CA PRO A 56 -11.64 7.97 0.75
C PRO A 56 -12.42 7.13 -0.28
N LEU A 57 -11.91 6.97 -1.51
CA LEU A 57 -12.61 6.30 -2.60
C LEU A 57 -12.61 4.77 -2.48
N TYR A 58 -11.76 4.19 -1.65
CA TYR A 58 -11.67 2.74 -1.48
C TYR A 58 -12.46 2.27 -0.26
N TYR A 59 -12.86 0.99 -0.27
CA TYR A 59 -13.26 0.30 0.95
C TYR A 59 -12.14 0.45 2.01
N PRO A 60 -12.45 0.62 3.32
CA PRO A 60 -11.47 0.98 4.35
C PRO A 60 -10.55 -0.18 4.77
N THR A 61 -9.97 -0.85 3.78
CA THR A 61 -8.98 -1.90 3.89
C THR A 61 -8.16 -1.91 2.61
N VAL A 62 -6.84 -1.89 2.76
CA VAL A 62 -5.88 -2.10 1.68
C VAL A 62 -5.02 -3.29 2.01
N SER A 63 -4.72 -4.11 1.00
CA SER A 63 -3.72 -5.16 1.12
C SER A 63 -2.58 -4.92 0.14
N THR A 64 -1.35 -5.19 0.57
CA THR A 64 -0.15 -4.99 -0.24
C THR A 64 0.72 -6.24 -0.18
N ILE A 65 0.98 -6.83 -1.33
CA ILE A 65 1.98 -7.90 -1.47
C ILE A 65 3.32 -7.26 -1.80
N SER A 66 4.37 -7.60 -1.05
CA SER A 66 5.75 -7.15 -1.33
C SER A 66 6.54 -8.23 -2.07
N LEU A 67 7.26 -7.88 -3.13
CA LEU A 67 8.04 -8.78 -3.98
C LEU A 67 9.44 -8.22 -4.27
N GLY A 68 10.38 -9.11 -4.59
CA GLY A 68 11.76 -8.74 -4.92
C GLY A 68 12.61 -8.46 -3.69
N SER A 69 12.45 -7.28 -3.09
CA SER A 69 13.20 -6.80 -1.92
C SER A 69 12.28 -6.41 -0.75
N HIS A 70 12.86 -6.33 0.45
CA HIS A 70 12.20 -5.76 1.61
C HIS A 70 12.07 -4.24 1.51
N THR A 71 11.28 -3.65 2.41
CA THR A 71 11.28 -2.23 2.73
C THR A 71 10.85 -2.02 4.18
N MET A 72 11.22 -0.90 4.79
CA MET A 72 10.50 -0.35 5.95
C MET A 72 9.28 0.45 5.45
N LEU A 73 8.11 0.17 6.02
CA LEU A 73 6.92 1.00 5.86
C LEU A 73 6.73 1.81 7.13
N ASP A 74 6.84 3.11 7.02
CA ASP A 74 6.69 4.05 8.12
C ASP A 74 5.23 4.49 8.23
N LEU A 75 4.68 4.46 9.45
CA LEU A 75 3.34 4.92 9.76
C LEU A 75 3.44 6.19 10.62
N TYR A 76 2.76 7.25 10.20
CA TYR A 76 2.81 8.56 10.84
C TYR A 76 1.41 8.97 11.30
N GLU A 77 1.36 9.70 12.41
CA GLU A 77 0.16 10.44 12.77
C GLU A 77 -0.01 11.66 11.84
N PRO A 78 -1.24 12.05 11.49
CA PRO A 78 -1.48 13.25 10.70
C PRO A 78 -1.02 14.49 11.48
N ARG A 79 -0.48 15.46 10.75
CA ARG A 79 -0.19 16.79 11.31
C ARG A 79 -1.46 17.36 11.91
N GLN A 80 -1.34 17.86 13.13
CA GLN A 80 -2.41 18.59 13.79
C GLN A 80 -2.41 20.05 13.29
N PRO A 81 -3.53 20.77 13.29
CA PRO A 81 -3.57 22.18 12.84
C PRO A 81 -2.60 23.11 13.60
N LYS A 82 -2.33 22.77 14.86
CA LYS A 82 -1.32 23.41 15.73
C LYS A 82 0.13 23.19 15.27
N ASP A 83 0.37 22.23 14.38
CA ASP A 83 1.68 21.94 13.81
C ASP A 83 2.08 22.93 12.69
N ASP A 84 1.12 23.75 12.24
CA ASP A 84 1.29 24.74 11.16
C ASP A 84 1.31 26.19 11.69
N ASP A 85 1.54 26.39 13.00
CA ASP A 85 1.72 27.72 13.58
C ASP A 85 2.97 28.41 12.99
N PRO A 86 2.81 29.52 12.24
CA PRO A 86 3.93 30.22 11.59
C PRO A 86 4.92 30.86 12.58
N ALA A 87 4.54 30.99 13.86
CA ALA A 87 5.39 31.56 14.90
C ALA A 87 6.44 30.57 15.44
N GLU A 88 6.34 29.27 15.11
CA GLU A 88 7.31 28.26 15.52
C GLU A 88 8.45 28.07 14.50
N GLN A 89 9.67 27.83 15.01
CA GLN A 89 10.84 27.51 14.19
C GLN A 89 10.59 26.28 13.29
N PRO A 90 11.29 26.13 12.15
CA PRO A 90 11.14 24.99 11.26
C PRO A 90 11.28 23.68 12.04
N ARG A 91 10.17 22.96 12.24
CA ARG A 91 10.17 21.69 12.96
C ARG A 91 10.97 20.65 12.18
N SER A 92 11.65 19.77 12.92
CA SER A 92 12.30 18.59 12.34
C SER A 92 11.27 17.75 11.55
N PRO A 93 11.71 17.01 10.52
CA PRO A 93 10.80 16.18 9.74
C PRO A 93 10.04 15.22 10.66
N PRO A 94 8.74 14.96 10.38
CA PRO A 94 7.91 14.14 11.24
C PRO A 94 8.55 12.75 11.39
N ARG A 95 8.61 12.27 12.64
CA ARG A 95 9.09 10.92 12.95
C ARG A 95 7.92 9.94 12.78
N PRO A 96 8.17 8.72 12.27
CA PRO A 96 7.15 7.68 12.26
C PRO A 96 6.69 7.39 13.70
N ALA A 97 5.39 7.17 13.88
CA ALA A 97 4.84 6.62 15.12
C ALA A 97 5.26 5.15 15.29
N THR A 98 5.34 4.40 14.19
CA THR A 98 5.92 3.06 14.14
C THR A 98 6.35 2.74 12.71
N SER A 99 7.18 1.71 12.55
CA SER A 99 7.65 1.24 11.26
C SER A 99 7.58 -0.27 11.17
N LEU A 100 7.08 -0.80 10.06
CA LEU A 100 6.93 -2.24 9.82
C LEU A 100 7.96 -2.70 8.80
N LEU A 101 8.65 -3.81 9.07
CA LEU A 101 9.51 -4.45 8.08
C LEU A 101 8.67 -5.32 7.14
N LEU A 102 8.66 -5.02 5.85
CA LEU A 102 7.91 -5.78 4.85
C LEU A 102 8.86 -6.61 4.00
N GLU A 103 9.03 -7.89 4.33
CA GLU A 103 9.88 -8.81 3.57
C GLU A 103 9.25 -9.23 2.21
N PRO A 104 10.06 -9.71 1.24
CA PRO A 104 9.54 -10.32 0.03
C PRO A 104 8.62 -11.50 0.34
N ARG A 105 7.52 -11.59 -0.42
CA ARG A 105 6.44 -12.59 -0.27
C ARG A 105 5.60 -12.42 1.00
N SER A 106 5.64 -11.24 1.63
CA SER A 106 4.70 -10.86 2.69
C SER A 106 3.41 -10.25 2.13
N LEU A 107 2.34 -10.36 2.92
CA LEU A 107 1.07 -9.66 2.71
C LEU A 107 0.85 -8.72 3.90
N LEU A 108 0.87 -7.41 3.64
CA LEU A 108 0.42 -6.40 4.60
C LEU A 108 -1.08 -6.16 4.41
N VAL A 109 -1.83 -6.04 5.50
CA VAL A 109 -3.23 -5.60 5.49
C VAL A 109 -3.38 -4.41 6.45
N LEU A 110 -3.71 -3.24 5.93
CA LEU A 110 -4.07 -2.06 6.73
C LEU A 110 -5.58 -1.89 6.69
N ARG A 111 -6.21 -1.77 7.86
CA ARG A 111 -7.66 -1.64 8.04
C ARG A 111 -7.99 -0.83 9.29
N GLY A 112 -9.24 -0.39 9.39
CA GLY A 112 -9.69 0.38 10.55
C GLY A 112 -8.90 1.68 10.71
N THR A 113 -8.51 2.01 11.93
CA THR A 113 -7.74 3.24 12.24
C THR A 113 -6.41 3.34 11.50
N ALA A 114 -5.72 2.22 11.26
CA ALA A 114 -4.48 2.23 10.49
C ALA A 114 -4.70 2.64 9.02
N TYR A 115 -5.87 2.36 8.46
CA TYR A 115 -6.24 2.80 7.12
C TYR A 115 -6.78 4.23 7.10
N THR A 116 -7.66 4.57 8.06
CA THR A 116 -8.43 5.82 8.02
C THR A 116 -7.73 7.02 8.64
N ARG A 117 -6.66 6.81 9.42
CA ARG A 117 -6.03 7.89 10.19
C ARG A 117 -4.53 7.98 10.07
N LEU A 118 -3.83 6.92 9.66
CA LEU A 118 -2.36 6.97 9.60
C LEU A 118 -1.92 7.26 8.18
N LEU A 119 -0.97 8.18 8.06
CA LEU A 119 -0.20 8.36 6.83
C LEU A 119 0.82 7.21 6.75
N HIS A 120 1.09 6.71 5.56
CA HIS A 120 2.12 5.71 5.35
C HIS A 120 3.11 6.14 4.28
N GLY A 121 4.38 5.80 4.47
CA GLY A 121 5.46 6.18 3.58
C GLY A 121 6.58 5.16 3.55
N ILE A 122 7.44 5.30 2.55
CA ILE A 122 8.69 4.55 2.44
C ILE A 122 9.80 5.57 2.31
N ALA A 123 10.70 5.64 3.29
CA ALA A 123 11.86 6.52 3.21
C ALA A 123 12.74 6.17 2.00
N ALA A 124 13.26 7.21 1.33
CA ALA A 124 14.26 7.09 0.27
C ALA A 124 15.59 6.61 0.87
N ALA A 125 15.86 5.31 0.80
CA ALA A 125 17.02 4.69 1.42
C ALA A 125 17.54 3.52 0.60
N ARG A 126 18.84 3.24 0.73
CA ARG A 126 19.51 2.07 0.12
C ARG A 126 19.70 0.93 1.12
N VAL A 127 19.69 1.24 2.41
CA VAL A 127 19.94 0.30 3.50
C VAL A 127 19.01 0.66 4.65
N ASP A 128 18.37 -0.35 5.23
CA ASP A 128 17.60 -0.24 6.47
C ASP A 128 18.43 -0.83 7.63
N ALA A 129 18.88 0.02 8.55
CA ALA A 129 19.61 -0.39 9.75
C ALA A 129 18.62 -0.60 10.90
N LEU A 130 18.62 -1.80 11.48
CA LEU A 130 17.76 -2.16 12.60
C LEU A 130 18.50 -1.95 13.91
N ASP A 131 17.89 -1.21 14.83
CA ASP A 131 18.42 -1.00 16.18
C ASP A 131 18.48 -2.34 16.94
N ALA A 132 19.56 -2.57 17.69
CA ALA A 132 19.71 -3.78 18.51
C ALA A 132 18.71 -3.86 19.68
N THR A 133 18.20 -2.71 20.12
CA THR A 133 17.35 -2.53 21.30
C THR A 133 15.91 -2.14 20.96
N SER A 134 15.64 -1.72 19.72
CA SER A 134 14.32 -1.25 19.27
C SER A 134 14.01 -1.78 17.86
N LEU A 135 13.59 -3.05 17.81
CA LEU A 135 13.20 -3.69 16.55
C LEU A 135 11.77 -3.32 16.13
N PRO A 136 11.43 -3.45 14.83
CA PRO A 136 10.06 -3.30 14.35
C PRO A 136 9.10 -4.22 15.13
N PRO A 137 7.85 -3.79 15.39
CA PRO A 137 6.91 -4.57 16.19
C PRO A 137 6.54 -5.91 15.54
N ASN A 138 6.74 -6.05 14.22
CA ASN A 138 6.53 -7.30 13.50
C ASN A 138 7.81 -8.16 13.34
N ALA A 139 8.91 -7.84 14.03
CA ALA A 139 10.19 -8.54 13.89
C ALA A 139 10.11 -10.05 14.13
N ALA A 140 9.28 -10.50 15.08
CA ALA A 140 9.08 -11.93 15.34
C ALA A 140 8.56 -12.72 14.13
N ALA A 141 7.90 -12.04 13.18
CA ALA A 141 7.39 -12.62 11.94
C ALA A 141 8.35 -12.43 10.74
N CYS A 142 9.50 -11.77 10.94
CA CYS A 142 10.44 -11.41 9.88
C CYS A 142 11.83 -12.02 10.15
N PRO A 143 12.22 -13.12 9.49
CA PRO A 143 13.52 -13.76 9.70
C PRO A 143 14.74 -12.83 9.49
N SER A 144 14.62 -11.77 8.68
CA SER A 144 15.69 -10.79 8.50
C SER A 144 15.77 -9.74 9.61
N ALA A 145 14.77 -9.63 10.50
CA ALA A 145 14.71 -8.63 11.56
C ALA A 145 15.59 -8.99 12.77
N ARG A 146 16.88 -9.19 12.56
CA ARG A 146 17.84 -9.48 13.63
C ARG A 146 18.29 -8.18 14.31
N PRO A 147 18.50 -8.16 15.65
CA PRO A 147 19.09 -7.02 16.34
C PRO A 147 20.40 -6.56 15.69
N GLY A 148 20.52 -5.26 15.37
CA GLY A 148 21.72 -4.70 14.74
C GLY A 148 21.90 -5.04 13.25
N ALA A 149 20.90 -5.66 12.61
CA ALA A 149 21.01 -6.01 11.19
C ALA A 149 21.07 -4.77 10.29
N SER A 150 21.85 -4.87 9.23
CA SER A 150 21.90 -3.89 8.14
C SER A 150 21.38 -4.54 6.87
N LEU A 151 20.16 -4.16 6.47
CA LEU A 151 19.45 -4.79 5.37
C LEU A 151 19.60 -3.94 4.10
N VAL A 152 20.31 -4.46 3.11
CA VAL A 152 20.52 -3.77 1.83
C VAL A 152 19.30 -3.92 0.94
N ARG A 153 18.71 -2.81 0.49
CA ARG A 153 17.55 -2.83 -0.42
C ARG A 153 17.97 -3.21 -1.84
N GLY A 154 17.21 -4.12 -2.44
CA GLY A 154 17.20 -4.37 -3.88
C GLY A 154 16.01 -3.70 -4.56
N THR A 155 15.75 -4.06 -5.83
CA THR A 155 14.52 -3.63 -6.50
C THR A 155 13.31 -4.29 -5.84
N ARG A 156 12.34 -3.47 -5.41
CA ARG A 156 11.09 -3.91 -4.81
C ARG A 156 9.94 -3.65 -5.78
N VAL A 157 9.04 -4.62 -5.90
CA VAL A 157 7.74 -4.45 -6.55
C VAL A 157 6.66 -4.70 -5.51
N SER A 158 5.60 -3.91 -5.52
CA SER A 158 4.44 -4.16 -4.67
C SER A 158 3.14 -4.17 -5.46
N LEU A 159 2.25 -5.10 -5.10
CA LEU A 159 0.89 -5.18 -5.62
C LEU A 159 -0.05 -4.69 -4.53
N THR A 160 -0.55 -3.47 -4.66
CA THR A 160 -1.52 -2.89 -3.73
C THR A 160 -2.93 -3.17 -4.24
N ILE A 161 -3.59 -4.13 -3.59
CA ILE A 161 -4.88 -4.70 -3.96
C ILE A 161 -5.97 -4.05 -3.10
N ARG A 162 -6.98 -3.50 -3.77
CA ARG A 162 -8.04 -2.69 -3.16
C ARG A 162 -9.39 -3.02 -3.76
N ARG A 163 -10.42 -2.52 -3.09
CA ARG A 163 -11.77 -2.49 -3.62
C ARG A 163 -12.29 -1.07 -3.71
N VAL A 164 -12.73 -0.67 -4.89
CA VAL A 164 -13.48 0.57 -5.13
C VAL A 164 -14.98 0.24 -5.02
N PRO A 165 -15.72 0.79 -4.05
CA PRO A 165 -17.18 0.68 -3.99
C PRO A 165 -17.83 1.31 -5.22
N ARG A 166 -18.97 0.79 -5.66
CA ARG A 166 -19.73 1.43 -6.74
C ARG A 166 -20.24 2.77 -6.23
N VAL A 167 -19.81 3.86 -6.86
CA VAL A 167 -20.41 5.18 -6.65
C VAL A 167 -21.60 5.32 -7.60
N LEU A 168 -22.80 5.58 -7.06
CA LEU A 168 -23.93 5.99 -7.88
C LEU A 168 -23.63 7.40 -8.39
N ARG A 169 -23.65 7.60 -9.71
CA ARG A 169 -23.68 8.95 -10.29
C ARG A 169 -25.05 9.54 -10.00
N THR A 170 -25.16 10.41 -9.01
CA THR A 170 -26.32 11.29 -8.88
C THR A 170 -26.25 12.28 -10.04
N GLY A 171 -27.02 12.03 -11.11
CA GLY A 171 -27.23 13.05 -12.13
C GLY A 171 -27.88 14.25 -11.47
N LEU A 172 -27.24 15.42 -11.48
CA LEU A 172 -27.89 16.68 -11.15
C LEU A 172 -29.03 16.86 -12.16
N LEU A 173 -30.25 16.49 -11.78
CA LEU A 173 -31.46 17.03 -12.38
C LEU A 173 -31.59 18.46 -11.85
N LEU A 174 -30.90 19.40 -12.51
CA LEU A 174 -31.25 20.82 -12.43
C LEU A 174 -32.63 20.95 -13.07
N GLY A 175 -33.65 20.96 -12.20
CA GLY A 175 -35.03 21.30 -12.56
C GLY A 175 -35.08 22.73 -13.09
N LYS A 176 -35.89 22.90 -14.14
CA LYS A 176 -36.14 24.15 -14.87
C LYS A 176 -36.68 25.27 -13.99
#